data_AF-A0A160VAE4-F1
#
_entry.id   AF-A0A160VAE4-F1
#
_cell.length_a   1.000
_cell.length_b   1.000
_cell.length_c   1.000
_cell.angle_alpha   90.00
_cell.angle_beta   90.00
_cell.angle_gamma   90.00
#
_symmetry.space_group_name_H-M   'P 1'
#
loop_
_entity.id
_entity.type
_entity.pdbx_description
1 polymer ?
#
loop_
_entity_poly.entity_id
_entity_poly.type
_entity_poly.pdbx_seq_one_letter_code
_entity_poly.pdbx_strand_id
1 'polypeptide(L)'
;MLELCPSKTVIFGCIDNANAEIEDSQAIAQRLLAAAEHHDPEKLQAAPDCGLVLLSQATARAKLSALFRGTQIARDRLADPRGRAHGHHHD
;
A
#
# COMPACT_ATOMS: atom_id res chain seq x y z
N MET A 1 -13.75 -8.57 7.97
CA MET A 1 -14.26 -7.17 8.15
C MET A 1 -14.44 -6.47 6.81
N LEU A 2 -13.45 -6.51 5.90
CA LEU A 2 -13.56 -5.93 4.55
C LEU A 2 -14.79 -6.45 3.77
N GLU A 3 -14.99 -7.77 3.78
CA GLU A 3 -16.12 -8.45 3.13
C GLU A 3 -17.52 -7.99 3.63
N LEU A 4 -17.60 -7.36 4.80
CA LEU A 4 -18.88 -6.89 5.36
C LEU A 4 -19.35 -5.56 4.74
N CYS A 5 -18.49 -4.87 3.99
CA CYS A 5 -18.79 -3.58 3.37
C CYS A 5 -18.46 -3.55 1.86
N PRO A 6 -18.96 -4.48 1.03
CA PRO A 6 -18.49 -4.70 -0.34
C PRO A 6 -18.73 -3.51 -1.30
N SER A 7 -19.68 -2.64 -0.97
CA SER A 7 -19.99 -1.44 -1.75
C SER A 7 -19.11 -0.23 -1.39
N LYS A 8 -18.41 -0.24 -0.25
CA LYS A 8 -17.68 0.92 0.26
C LYS A 8 -16.24 0.97 -0.24
N THR A 9 -15.73 2.20 -0.41
CA THR A 9 -14.29 2.44 -0.43
C THR A 9 -13.75 2.35 0.99
N VAL A 10 -12.68 1.60 1.19
CA VAL A 10 -12.03 1.39 2.49
C VAL A 10 -10.67 2.03 2.48
N ILE A 11 -10.43 2.92 3.44
CA ILE A 11 -9.10 3.41 3.77
C ILE A 11 -8.42 2.34 4.62
N PHE A 12 -7.36 1.74 4.10
CA PHE A 12 -6.73 0.56 4.66
C PHE A 12 -5.32 0.89 5.19
N GLY A 13 -5.14 0.67 6.50
CA GLY A 13 -3.93 0.97 7.25
C GLY A 13 -2.79 -0.03 6.99
N CYS A 14 -1.62 0.52 6.60
CA CYS A 14 -0.41 -0.22 6.21
C CYS A 14 0.86 0.30 6.88
N ILE A 15 0.80 1.40 7.64
CA ILE A 15 1.96 2.08 8.23
C ILE A 15 1.69 2.22 9.72
N ASP A 16 2.66 1.82 10.53
CA ASP A 16 2.65 2.02 11.97
C ASP A 16 3.04 3.47 12.29
N ASN A 17 2.16 4.16 13.01
CA ASN A 17 2.34 5.54 13.44
C ASN A 17 2.96 5.66 14.85
N ALA A 18 3.22 4.55 15.54
CA ALA A 18 3.74 4.54 16.92
C ALA A 18 5.27 4.51 17.01
N ASN A 19 5.98 4.20 15.91
CA ASN A 19 7.43 4.13 15.89
C ASN A 19 8.04 4.83 14.65
N ALA A 20 9.34 5.13 14.72
CA ALA A 20 10.03 5.90 13.69
C ALA A 20 10.68 5.06 12.58
N GLU A 21 10.63 3.73 12.67
CA GLU A 21 11.18 2.84 11.65
C GLU A 21 10.37 2.96 10.36
N ILE A 22 11.06 3.00 9.21
CA ILE A 22 10.39 3.11 7.92
C ILE A 22 10.04 1.71 7.44
N GLU A 23 8.77 1.50 7.13
CA GLU A 23 8.25 0.23 6.64
C GLU A 23 8.91 -0.16 5.31
N ASP A 24 9.18 -1.46 5.17
CA ASP A 24 9.59 -2.01 3.90
C ASP A 24 8.44 -1.97 2.88
N SER A 25 8.77 -1.56 1.66
CA SER A 25 7.77 -1.40 0.59
C SER A 25 7.22 -2.75 0.10
N GLN A 26 7.99 -3.84 0.19
CA GLN A 26 7.47 -5.17 -0.17
C GLN A 26 6.47 -5.67 0.88
N ALA A 27 6.74 -5.45 2.16
CA ALA A 27 5.80 -5.77 3.24
C ALA A 27 4.47 -5.01 3.09
N ILE A 28 4.51 -3.71 2.78
CA ILE A 28 3.31 -2.92 2.49
C ILE A 28 2.53 -3.50 1.30
N ALA A 29 3.23 -3.85 0.21
CA ALA A 29 2.61 -4.42 -0.98
C ALA A 29 1.92 -5.75 -0.68
N GLN A 30 2.57 -6.63 0.09
CA GLN A 30 2.00 -7.90 0.52
C GLN A 30 0.72 -7.70 1.34
N ARG A 31 0.70 -6.73 2.24
CA ARG A 31 -0.49 -6.41 3.05
C ARG A 31 -1.65 -5.91 2.19
N LEU A 32 -1.37 -5.07 1.20
CA LEU A 32 -2.37 -4.58 0.24
C LEU A 32 -2.92 -5.70 -0.65
N LEU A 33 -2.06 -6.59 -1.12
CA LEU A 33 -2.47 -7.77 -1.91
C LEU A 33 -3.35 -8.70 -1.09
N ALA A 34 -3.01 -8.96 0.18
CA ALA A 34 -3.86 -9.73 1.08
C ALA A 34 -5.21 -9.05 1.32
N ALA A 35 -5.25 -7.72 1.45
CA ALA A 35 -6.51 -6.99 1.55
C ALA A 35 -7.37 -7.10 0.27
N ALA A 36 -6.72 -7.10 -0.90
CA ALA A 36 -7.35 -7.26 -2.21
C ALA A 36 -7.96 -8.66 -2.44
N GLU A 37 -7.57 -9.68 -1.66
CA GLU A 37 -8.25 -10.98 -1.66
C GLU A 37 -9.66 -10.90 -1.04
N HIS A 38 -9.91 -9.90 -0.20
CA HIS A 38 -11.14 -9.74 0.58
C HIS A 38 -11.95 -8.49 0.21
N HIS A 39 -11.45 -7.64 -0.68
CA HIS A 39 -12.12 -6.42 -1.13
C HIS A 39 -11.70 -6.05 -2.55
N ASP A 40 -12.58 -5.41 -3.30
CA ASP A 40 -12.26 -4.88 -4.63
C ASP A 40 -11.03 -3.95 -4.55
N PRO A 41 -9.92 -4.25 -5.27
CA PRO A 41 -8.70 -3.45 -5.23
C PRO A 41 -8.91 -1.98 -5.59
N GLU A 42 -9.86 -1.67 -6.49
CA GLU A 42 -10.20 -0.30 -6.88
C GLU A 42 -10.89 0.48 -5.75
N LYS A 43 -11.37 -0.23 -4.72
CA LYS A 43 -12.00 0.33 -3.53
C LYS A 43 -11.09 0.35 -2.31
N LEU A 44 -9.81 -0.01 -2.44
CA LEU A 44 -8.83 0.06 -1.37
C LEU A 44 -7.96 1.32 -1.51
N GLN A 45 -7.96 2.17 -0.48
CA GLN A 45 -7.08 3.32 -0.38
C GLN A 45 -6.01 3.05 0.68
N ALA A 46 -4.77 2.82 0.24
CA ALA A 46 -3.64 2.63 1.13
C ALA A 46 -3.40 3.87 2.00
N ALA A 47 -3.25 3.67 3.31
CA ALA A 47 -3.07 4.75 4.28
C ALA A 47 -2.22 4.30 5.48
N PRO A 48 -1.79 5.23 6.34
CA PRO A 48 -1.34 4.90 7.67
C PRO A 48 -2.48 4.46 8.59
N ASP A 49 -2.16 3.71 9.64
CA ASP A 49 -3.14 3.22 10.63
C ASP A 49 -3.81 4.40 11.39
N CYS A 50 -3.04 5.46 11.65
CA CYS A 50 -3.52 6.70 12.23
C CYS A 50 -2.69 7.91 11.75
N GLY A 51 -2.93 9.09 12.31
CA GLY A 51 -2.16 10.29 11.99
C GLY A 51 -0.68 10.17 12.34
N LEU A 52 0.20 10.74 11.51
CA LEU A 52 1.65 10.73 11.70
C LEU A 52 2.16 11.93 12.52
N VAL A 53 1.27 12.62 13.25
CA VAL A 53 1.56 13.89 13.95
C VAL A 53 2.65 13.76 15.02
N LEU A 54 2.81 12.56 15.60
CA LEU A 54 3.80 12.27 16.63
C LEU A 54 5.22 12.01 16.07
N LEU A 55 5.36 11.92 14.74
CA LEU A 55 6.63 11.65 14.08
C LEU A 55 7.27 12.95 13.56
N SER A 56 8.59 12.91 13.38
CA SER A 56 9.27 14.01 12.67
C SER A 56 8.74 14.13 11.24
N GLN A 57 8.77 15.34 10.68
CA GLN A 57 8.35 15.57 9.29
C GLN A 57 9.17 14.73 8.28
N ALA A 58 10.46 14.52 8.55
CA ALA A 58 11.32 13.68 7.73
C ALA A 58 10.87 12.21 7.77
N THR A 59 10.61 11.67 8.96
CA THR A 59 10.10 10.31 9.15
C THR A 59 8.74 10.13 8.48
N ALA A 60 7.81 11.07 8.69
CA ALA A 60 6.49 11.01 8.08
C ALA A 60 6.56 10.98 6.54
N ARG A 61 7.40 11.83 5.93
CA ARG A 61 7.62 11.83 4.48
C ARG A 61 8.23 10.51 3.98
N ALA A 62 9.20 9.96 4.71
CA ALA A 62 9.83 8.70 4.36
C ALA A 62 8.83 7.53 4.40
N LYS A 63 8.00 7.45 5.45
CA LYS A 63 6.91 6.46 5.57
C LYS A 63 5.88 6.60 4.44
N LEU A 64 5.44 7.82 4.12
CA LEU A 64 4.54 8.05 2.99
C LEU A 64 5.16 7.68 1.64
N SER A 65 6.47 7.89 1.47
CA SER A 65 7.20 7.45 0.27
C SER A 65 7.27 5.93 0.18
N ALA A 66 7.45 5.23 1.30
CA ALA A 66 7.38 3.77 1.37
C ALA A 66 5.97 3.25 1.05
N LEU A 67 4.93 3.88 1.60
CA LEU A 67 3.52 3.58 1.29
C LEU A 67 3.23 3.70 -0.20
N PHE A 68 3.69 4.78 -0.84
CA PHE A 68 3.54 4.98 -2.27
C PHE A 68 4.22 3.86 -3.07
N ARG A 69 5.49 3.56 -2.77
CA ARG A 69 6.24 2.48 -3.45
C ARG A 69 5.59 1.11 -3.27
N GLY A 70 5.18 0.77 -2.05
CA GLY A 70 4.46 -0.49 -1.79
C GLY A 70 3.14 -0.59 -2.54
N THR A 71 2.41 0.53 -2.64
CA THR A 71 1.18 0.62 -3.43
C THR A 71 1.45 0.41 -4.93
N GLN A 72 2.52 1.00 -5.48
CA GLN A 72 2.89 0.77 -6.88
C GLN A 72 3.18 -0.71 -7.15
N ILE A 73 3.99 -1.36 -6.30
CA ILE A 73 4.31 -2.78 -6.40
C ILE A 73 3.04 -3.64 -6.38
N ALA A 74 2.09 -3.34 -5.48
CA ALA A 74 0.82 -4.05 -5.41
C ALA A 74 -0.01 -3.88 -6.69
N ARG A 75 -0.11 -2.66 -7.23
CA ARG A 75 -0.82 -2.39 -8.49
C ARG A 75 -0.20 -3.13 -9.66
N ASP A 76 1.12 -3.10 -9.79
CA ASP A 76 1.82 -3.77 -10.88
C ASP A 76 1.55 -5.28 -10.86
N ARG A 77 1.54 -5.89 -9.67
CA ARG A 77 1.23 -7.32 -9.49
C ARG A 77 -0.23 -7.67 -9.77
N LEU A 78 -1.17 -6.76 -9.47
CA LEU A 78 -2.60 -6.95 -9.79
C LEU A 78 -2.86 -6.79 -11.29
N ALA A 79 -2.17 -5.86 -11.95
CA ALA A 79 -2.27 -5.63 -13.39
C ALA A 79 -1.65 -6.79 -14.21
N ASP A 80 -0.62 -7.43 -13.67
CA ASP A 80 0.02 -8.60 -14.28
C ASP A 80 0.19 -9.76 -13.28
N PRO A 81 -0.85 -10.59 -13.10
CA PRO A 81 -0.81 -11.76 -12.20
C PRO A 81 0.21 -12.83 -12.62
N ARG A 82 0.83 -12.70 -13.80
CA ARG A 82 1.70 -13.71 -14.42
C ARG A 82 3.16 -13.26 -14.59
N GLY A 83 3.52 -12.05 -14.15
CA GLY A 83 4.92 -11.58 -14.12
C GLY A 83 5.60 -11.44 -15.48
N ARG A 84 4.87 -11.04 -16.53
CA ARG A 84 5.43 -10.63 -17.82
C ARG A 84 5.85 -9.16 -17.76
N ALA A 85 7.08 -8.95 -17.29
CA ALA A 85 7.80 -7.69 -17.41
C ALA A 85 7.64 -7.14 -18.84
N HIS A 86 6.90 -6.04 -18.98
CA HIS A 86 6.90 -5.26 -20.20
C HIS A 86 8.26 -4.58 -20.28
N GLY A 87 9.15 -5.17 -21.10
CA GLY A 87 10.46 -4.63 -21.39
C GLY A 87 10.32 -3.20 -21.91
N HIS A 88 10.83 -2.25 -21.13
CA HIS A 88 10.97 -0.87 -21.55
C HIS A 88 12.18 -0.80 -22.49
N HIS A 89 11.92 -0.86 -23.80
CA HIS A 89 12.91 -0.48 -24.81
C HIS A 89 13.15 1.03 -24.64
N HIS A 90 14.32 1.40 -24.11
CA HIS A 90 14.88 2.74 -24.28
C HIS A 90 15.61 2.75 -25.63
N ASP A 91 15.26 3.72 -26.47
CA ASP A 91 16.09 4.22 -27.57
C ASP A 91 16.58 5.61 -27.15
#